data_AF-Q5DZW3-F1
#
_entry.id   AF-Q5DZW3-F1
#
_cell.length_a   1.000
_cell.length_b   1.000
_cell.length_c   1.000
_cell.angle_alpha   90.00
_cell.angle_beta   90.00
_cell.angle_gamma   90.00
#
_symmetry.space_group_name_H-M   'P 1'
#
loop_
_entity.id
_entity.type
_entity.pdbx_description
1 polymer ?
#
loop_
_entity_poly.entity_id
_entity_poly.type
_entity_poly.pdbx_seq_one_letter_code
_entity_poly.pdbx_strand_id
1 'polypeptide(L)'
;MSPSHLSSAFHRRLKAIVQAQGYSCEITLFSHDTEHQLYVFSLLINDERIWMIYPQFLNAKTEAKTQIYAAIEELKKSDVLLLNDHLMVLCDHWFDRTRSSKELYFWWTGKMPEDNAMYTHQGIHNLISETTLDKQLNNLSMTCLNRSIYHPLEANQQHVLLKYFLCFSLFRYIHN
;
A
#
# COMPACT_ATOMS: atom_id res chain seq x y z
N MET A 1 -9.57 1.23 -9.17
CA MET A 1 -9.71 -0.20 -9.49
C MET A 1 -10.26 -0.91 -8.26
N SER A 2 -10.80 -2.15 -8.32
CA SER A 2 -11.12 -2.87 -7.07
C SER A 2 -9.85 -3.53 -6.51
N PRO A 3 -9.73 -3.70 -5.18
CA PRO A 3 -8.57 -4.38 -4.58
C PRO A 3 -8.37 -5.82 -5.09
N SER A 4 -9.44 -6.52 -5.46
CA SER A 4 -9.39 -7.85 -6.09
C SER A 4 -8.70 -7.84 -7.47
N HIS A 5 -8.96 -6.83 -8.30
CA HIS A 5 -8.27 -6.69 -9.59
C HIS A 5 -6.81 -6.26 -9.41
N LEU A 6 -6.55 -5.32 -8.48
CA LEU A 6 -5.20 -4.86 -8.15
C LEU A 6 -4.31 -6.02 -7.70
N SER A 7 -4.78 -6.78 -6.70
CA SER A 7 -4.05 -7.93 -6.15
C SER A 7 -3.82 -9.01 -7.21
N SER A 8 -4.83 -9.35 -8.02
CA SER A 8 -4.68 -10.33 -9.11
C SER A 8 -3.63 -9.92 -10.15
N ALA A 9 -3.63 -8.66 -10.57
CA ALA A 9 -2.65 -8.14 -11.52
C ALA A 9 -1.23 -8.14 -10.92
N PHE A 10 -1.09 -7.68 -9.68
CA PHE A 10 0.18 -7.65 -8.97
C PHE A 10 0.75 -9.06 -8.74
N HIS A 11 -0.06 -9.99 -8.21
CA HIS A 11 0.32 -11.39 -7.98
C HIS A 11 0.82 -12.06 -9.26
N ARG A 12 0.17 -11.83 -10.39
CA ARG A 12 0.58 -12.38 -11.69
C ARG A 12 1.96 -11.89 -12.09
N ARG A 13 2.20 -10.57 -11.96
CA ARG A 13 3.49 -9.97 -12.31
C ARG A 13 4.59 -10.43 -11.36
N LEU A 14 4.30 -10.49 -10.07
CA LEU A 14 5.24 -10.96 -9.05
C LEU A 14 5.62 -12.43 -9.27
N LYS A 15 4.65 -13.32 -9.46
CA LYS A 15 4.90 -14.74 -9.78
C LYS A 15 5.79 -14.89 -11.02
N ALA A 16 5.51 -14.14 -12.08
CA ALA A 16 6.33 -14.18 -13.29
C ALA A 16 7.79 -13.75 -13.04
N ILE A 17 8.01 -12.71 -12.22
CA ILE A 17 9.35 -12.24 -11.86
C ILE A 17 10.09 -13.29 -11.01
N VAL A 18 9.43 -13.83 -9.98
CA VAL A 18 10.03 -14.81 -9.06
C VAL A 18 10.37 -16.11 -9.79
N GLN A 19 9.46 -16.60 -10.65
CA GLN A 19 9.70 -17.79 -11.46
C GLN A 19 10.81 -17.59 -12.50
N ALA A 20 10.92 -16.40 -13.10
CA ALA A 20 12.01 -16.08 -14.03
C ALA A 20 13.39 -16.08 -13.34
N GLN A 21 13.42 -15.89 -12.01
CA GLN A 21 14.63 -16.01 -11.19
C GLN A 21 14.88 -17.44 -10.67
N GLY A 22 14.04 -18.41 -11.03
CA GLY A 22 14.18 -19.81 -10.64
C GLY A 22 13.64 -20.14 -9.24
N TYR A 23 12.92 -19.22 -8.61
CA TYR A 23 12.34 -19.43 -7.28
C TYR A 23 10.88 -19.90 -7.35
N SER A 24 10.49 -20.70 -6.36
CA SER A 24 9.08 -21.05 -6.14
C SER A 24 8.36 -19.93 -5.40
N CYS A 25 7.05 -19.83 -5.65
CA CYS A 25 6.21 -18.79 -5.06
C CYS A 25 4.80 -19.33 -4.84
N GLU A 26 4.37 -19.33 -3.59
CA GLU A 26 2.99 -19.63 -3.21
C GLU A 26 2.30 -18.36 -2.74
N ILE A 27 1.10 -18.09 -3.25
CA ILE A 27 0.26 -16.97 -2.80
C ILE A 27 -1.08 -17.53 -2.37
N THR A 28 -1.44 -17.28 -1.11
CA THR A 28 -2.63 -17.84 -0.47
C THR A 28 -3.43 -16.74 0.19
N LEU A 29 -4.75 -16.73 -0.02
CA LEU A 29 -5.65 -15.79 0.66
C LEU A 29 -5.69 -16.14 2.15
N PHE A 30 -5.37 -15.17 3.01
CA PHE A 30 -5.41 -15.34 4.46
C PHE A 30 -6.73 -14.86 5.03
N SER A 31 -7.13 -13.63 4.71
CA SER A 31 -8.40 -13.06 5.14
C SER A 31 -8.98 -12.11 4.08
N HIS A 32 -10.31 -11.97 4.11
CA HIS A 32 -11.05 -11.07 3.25
C HIS A 32 -12.21 -10.47 4.05
N ASP A 33 -12.12 -9.16 4.30
CA ASP A 33 -13.20 -8.39 4.87
C ASP A 33 -14.10 -7.90 3.74
N THR A 34 -15.30 -8.48 3.65
CA THR A 34 -16.29 -8.15 2.62
C THR A 34 -16.93 -6.78 2.80
N GLU A 35 -17.00 -6.27 4.04
CA GLU A 35 -17.61 -4.97 4.34
C GLU A 35 -16.70 -3.85 3.83
N HIS A 36 -15.41 -3.93 4.15
CA HIS A 36 -14.43 -2.90 3.80
C HIS A 36 -13.65 -3.21 2.50
N GLN A 37 -13.94 -4.34 1.85
CA GLN A 37 -13.27 -4.81 0.62
C GLN A 37 -11.74 -4.87 0.79
N LEU A 38 -11.29 -5.34 1.96
CA LEU A 38 -9.89 -5.48 2.32
C LEU A 38 -9.45 -6.93 2.16
N TYR A 39 -8.34 -7.14 1.46
CA TYR A 39 -7.76 -8.47 1.26
C TYR A 39 -6.39 -8.58 1.91
N VAL A 40 -6.15 -9.67 2.63
CA VAL A 40 -4.85 -10.03 3.16
C VAL A 40 -4.44 -11.37 2.56
N PHE A 41 -3.27 -11.41 1.94
CA PHE A 41 -2.67 -12.62 1.39
C PHE A 41 -1.35 -12.90 2.09
N SER A 42 -0.97 -14.18 2.15
CA SER A 42 0.41 -14.57 2.42
C SER A 42 1.09 -14.96 1.11
N LEU A 43 2.36 -14.56 0.99
CA LEU A 43 3.26 -14.94 -0.07
C LEU A 43 4.48 -15.61 0.56
N LEU A 44 4.83 -16.80 0.06
CA LEU A 44 6.03 -17.52 0.47
C LEU A 44 7.00 -17.62 -0.70
N ILE A 45 8.23 -17.13 -0.53
CA ILE A 45 9.34 -17.24 -1.49
C ILE A 45 10.56 -17.75 -0.74
N ASN A 46 11.08 -18.93 -1.06
CA ASN A 46 12.25 -19.54 -0.42
C ASN A 46 12.24 -19.43 1.12
N ASP A 47 11.13 -19.83 1.76
CA ASP A 47 10.91 -19.76 3.21
C ASP A 47 10.78 -18.34 3.81
N GLU A 48 10.91 -17.28 3.00
CA GLU A 48 10.59 -15.92 3.43
C GLU A 48 9.11 -15.61 3.20
N ARG A 49 8.44 -15.13 4.26
CA ARG A 49 7.03 -14.78 4.22
C ARG A 49 6.82 -13.29 4.05
N ILE A 50 5.91 -12.95 3.14
CA ILE A 50 5.44 -11.59 2.89
C ILE A 50 3.92 -11.57 3.07
N TRP A 51 3.45 -10.78 4.02
CA TRP A 51 2.03 -10.48 4.21
C TRP A 51 1.63 -9.32 3.32
N MET A 52 0.68 -9.52 2.43
CA MET A 52 0.26 -8.52 1.43
C MET A 52 -1.15 -8.03 1.74
N ILE A 53 -1.27 -6.73 2.03
CA ILE A 53 -2.53 -6.07 2.39
C ILE A 53 -2.97 -5.16 1.24
N TYR A 54 -4.21 -5.38 0.77
CA TYR A 54 -4.84 -4.61 -0.31
C TYR A 54 -6.11 -3.95 0.20
N PRO A 55 -6.01 -2.74 0.79
CA PRO A 55 -7.18 -2.00 1.26
C PRO A 55 -7.91 -1.32 0.10
N GLN A 56 -9.23 -1.14 0.24
CA GLN A 56 -9.98 -0.27 -0.65
C GLN A 56 -9.75 1.21 -0.28
N PHE A 57 -9.13 1.97 -1.19
CA PHE A 57 -8.71 3.36 -0.93
C PHE A 57 -9.47 4.39 -1.80
N LEU A 58 -10.80 4.28 -1.89
CA LEU A 58 -11.60 5.15 -2.76
C LEU A 58 -11.47 6.64 -2.44
N ASN A 59 -11.61 7.03 -1.16
CA ASN A 59 -11.60 8.44 -0.73
C ASN A 59 -10.44 8.80 0.20
N ALA A 60 -9.50 7.86 0.40
CA ALA A 60 -8.40 7.97 1.35
C ALA A 60 -8.81 8.36 2.79
N LYS A 61 -10.07 8.13 3.17
CA LYS A 61 -10.64 8.53 4.47
C LYS A 61 -9.96 7.80 5.61
N THR A 62 -10.14 8.34 6.82
CA THR A 62 -9.64 7.77 8.08
C THR A 62 -9.95 6.28 8.21
N GLU A 63 -11.15 5.86 7.81
CA GLU A 63 -11.56 4.45 7.83
C GLU A 63 -10.58 3.53 7.08
N ALA A 64 -10.27 3.83 5.82
CA ALA A 64 -9.36 3.01 5.02
C ALA A 64 -7.94 2.96 5.64
N LYS A 65 -7.49 4.05 6.26
CA LYS A 65 -6.22 4.12 7.00
C LYS A 65 -6.27 3.22 8.25
N THR A 66 -7.37 3.27 9.00
CA THR A 66 -7.61 2.41 10.17
C THR A 66 -7.70 0.94 9.79
N GLN A 67 -8.24 0.60 8.63
CA GLN A 67 -8.32 -0.80 8.17
C GLN A 67 -6.95 -1.41 7.90
N ILE A 68 -5.98 -0.63 7.41
CA ILE A 68 -4.58 -1.11 7.29
C ILE A 68 -4.04 -1.49 8.67
N TYR A 69 -4.22 -0.62 9.66
CA TYR A 69 -3.77 -0.87 11.03
C TYR A 69 -4.46 -2.10 11.64
N ALA A 70 -5.78 -2.20 11.49
CA ALA A 70 -6.57 -3.31 12.02
C ALA A 70 -6.12 -4.66 11.45
N ALA A 71 -5.84 -4.72 10.13
CA ALA A 71 -5.34 -5.92 9.47
C ALA A 71 -3.98 -6.38 10.04
N ILE A 72 -3.08 -5.44 10.31
CA ILE A 72 -1.75 -5.77 10.86
C ILE A 72 -1.87 -6.23 12.31
N GLU A 73 -2.73 -5.58 13.10
CA GLU A 73 -3.02 -6.01 14.46
C GLU A 73 -3.69 -7.40 14.52
N GLU A 74 -4.54 -7.74 13.56
CA GLU A 74 -5.10 -9.07 13.42
C GLU A 74 -4.01 -10.11 13.17
N LEU A 75 -3.10 -9.87 12.21
CA LEU A 75 -1.95 -10.75 11.94
C LEU A 75 -1.08 -10.98 13.18
N LYS A 76 -0.85 -9.93 13.97
CA LYS A 76 -0.13 -10.03 15.25
C LYS A 76 -0.90 -10.86 16.28
N LYS A 77 -2.20 -10.62 16.45
CA LYS A 77 -3.04 -11.32 17.44
C LYS A 77 -3.28 -12.78 17.09
N SER A 78 -3.21 -13.15 15.82
CA SER A 78 -3.33 -14.53 15.37
C SER A 78 -2.02 -15.32 15.49
N ASP A 79 -0.94 -14.73 16.01
CA ASP A 79 0.39 -15.34 16.14
C ASP A 79 0.95 -15.90 14.82
N VAL A 80 0.48 -15.38 13.67
CA VAL A 80 0.95 -15.81 12.34
C VAL A 80 2.09 -14.93 11.82
N LEU A 81 2.23 -13.70 12.33
CA LEU A 81 3.29 -12.78 11.97
C LEU A 81 4.57 -13.10 12.75
N LEU A 82 5.56 -13.68 12.07
CA LEU A 82 6.81 -14.14 12.69
C LEU A 82 7.94 -13.13 12.54
N LEU A 83 8.95 -13.23 13.40
CA LEU A 83 10.14 -12.37 13.33
C LEU A 83 10.77 -12.40 11.93
N ASN A 84 11.11 -11.23 11.41
CA ASN A 84 11.62 -11.01 10.04
C ASN A 84 10.62 -11.25 8.91
N ASP A 85 9.36 -11.59 9.18
CA ASP A 85 8.32 -11.53 8.17
C ASP A 85 8.25 -10.11 7.58
N HIS A 86 7.96 -10.04 6.29
CA HIS A 86 7.73 -8.79 5.61
C HIS A 86 6.23 -8.49 5.56
N LEU A 87 5.91 -7.20 5.56
CA LEU A 87 4.55 -6.71 5.38
C LEU A 87 4.50 -5.68 4.27
N MET A 88 3.68 -5.93 3.28
CA MET A 88 3.48 -5.08 2.12
C MET A 88 2.06 -4.52 2.13
N VAL A 89 1.93 -3.21 1.90
CA VAL A 89 0.63 -2.59 1.62
C VAL A 89 0.65 -2.02 0.21
N LEU A 90 -0.33 -2.40 -0.61
CA LEU A 90 -0.51 -1.89 -1.97
C LEU A 90 -1.96 -1.46 -2.19
N CYS A 91 -2.16 -0.20 -2.53
CA CYS A 91 -3.47 0.30 -2.96
C CYS A 91 -3.35 1.35 -4.05
N ASP A 92 -4.45 1.60 -4.76
CA ASP A 92 -4.55 2.68 -5.73
C ASP A 92 -5.47 3.79 -5.23
N HIS A 93 -5.22 5.01 -5.70
CA HIS A 93 -6.07 6.16 -5.42
C HIS A 93 -6.14 7.09 -6.63
N TRP A 94 -7.33 7.64 -6.84
CA TRP A 94 -7.55 8.75 -7.76
C TRP A 94 -7.83 10.00 -6.94
N PHE A 95 -7.03 11.05 -7.13
CA PHE A 95 -7.22 12.31 -6.43
C PHE A 95 -8.64 12.84 -6.60
N ASP A 96 -9.29 13.10 -5.47
CA ASP A 96 -10.60 13.71 -5.41
C ASP A 96 -10.54 15.08 -4.70
N ARG A 97 -11.70 15.69 -4.43
CA ARG A 97 -11.77 17.04 -3.85
C ARG A 97 -11.61 17.07 -2.33
N THR A 98 -11.69 15.92 -1.66
CA THR A 98 -11.68 15.78 -0.21
C THR A 98 -10.32 16.16 0.38
N ARG A 99 -10.33 16.59 1.64
CA ARG A 99 -9.10 16.87 2.39
C ARG A 99 -8.26 15.60 2.55
N SER A 100 -8.89 14.46 2.84
CA SER A 100 -8.21 13.18 3.02
C SER A 100 -7.45 12.71 1.78
N SER A 101 -8.01 12.91 0.59
CA SER A 101 -7.34 12.64 -0.69
C SER A 101 -6.12 13.54 -0.89
N LYS A 102 -6.27 14.85 -0.68
CA LYS A 102 -5.18 15.83 -0.81
C LYS A 102 -4.06 15.64 0.20
N GLU A 103 -4.38 15.12 1.38
CA GLU A 103 -3.41 14.79 2.43
C GLU A 103 -2.74 13.42 2.21
N LEU A 104 -3.25 12.58 1.32
CA LEU A 104 -2.80 11.19 1.17
C LEU A 104 -1.31 11.09 0.84
N TYR A 105 -0.81 11.92 -0.07
CA TYR A 105 0.61 11.87 -0.44
C TYR A 105 1.52 12.07 0.79
N PHE A 106 1.24 13.11 1.57
CA PHE A 106 1.99 13.42 2.78
C PHE A 106 1.75 12.37 3.86
N TRP A 107 0.51 11.94 4.07
CA TRP A 107 0.18 10.91 5.05
C TRP A 107 0.94 9.62 4.77
N TRP A 108 1.00 9.20 3.51
CA TRP A 108 1.74 8.01 3.09
C TRP A 108 3.24 8.25 3.30
N THR A 109 3.83 9.20 2.59
CA THR A 109 5.30 9.30 2.47
C THR A 109 5.99 10.02 3.63
N GLY A 110 5.25 10.83 4.40
CA GLY A 110 5.78 11.75 5.41
C GLY A 110 6.36 13.04 4.83
N LYS A 111 6.28 13.25 3.51
CA LYS A 111 6.84 14.41 2.80
C LYS A 111 5.89 14.92 1.72
N MET A 112 6.08 16.16 1.29
CA MET A 112 5.40 16.69 0.11
C MET A 112 6.08 16.15 -1.16
N PRO A 113 5.38 16.12 -2.31
CA PRO A 113 6.02 15.78 -3.58
C PRO A 113 7.12 16.78 -3.92
N GLU A 114 8.23 16.29 -4.48
CA GLU A 114 9.37 17.12 -4.87
C GLU A 114 8.98 18.18 -5.92
N ASP A 115 8.18 17.78 -6.92
CA ASP A 115 7.61 18.70 -7.91
C ASP A 115 6.13 18.95 -7.65
N ASN A 116 5.81 19.62 -6.54
CA ASN A 116 4.43 19.99 -6.21
C ASN A 116 3.81 20.97 -7.22
N ALA A 117 4.63 21.65 -8.03
CA ALA A 117 4.16 22.55 -9.08
C ALA A 117 3.45 21.75 -10.19
N MET A 118 3.99 20.61 -10.63
CA MET A 118 3.32 19.74 -11.60
C MET A 118 1.95 19.25 -11.12
N TYR A 119 1.80 18.92 -9.84
CA TYR A 119 0.50 18.56 -9.27
C TYR A 119 -0.48 19.74 -9.35
N THR A 120 -0.02 20.94 -8.98
CA THR A 120 -0.83 22.16 -9.02
C THR A 120 -1.29 22.48 -10.44
N HIS A 121 -0.43 22.31 -11.45
CA HIS A 121 -0.79 22.48 -12.87
C HIS A 121 -1.88 21.50 -13.32
N GLN A 122 -1.98 20.32 -12.71
CA GLN A 122 -3.06 19.35 -12.96
C GLN A 122 -4.28 19.55 -12.05
N GLY A 123 -4.32 20.65 -11.28
CA GLY A 123 -5.41 21.00 -10.36
C GLY A 123 -5.40 20.23 -9.04
N ILE A 124 -4.26 19.63 -8.66
CA ILE A 124 -4.08 18.88 -7.42
C ILE A 124 -3.34 19.76 -6.43
N HIS A 125 -3.97 20.04 -5.28
CA HIS A 125 -3.37 20.81 -4.20
C HIS A 125 -3.09 19.87 -3.03
N ASN A 126 -1.89 19.30 -3.00
CA ASN A 126 -1.45 18.45 -1.89
C ASN A 126 -1.46 19.23 -0.57
N LEU A 127 -1.82 18.56 0.51
CA LEU A 127 -1.89 19.12 1.86
C LEU A 127 -1.00 18.31 2.80
N ILE A 128 -0.49 19.00 3.82
CA ILE A 128 0.19 18.35 4.94
C ILE A 128 -0.86 17.66 5.81
N SER A 129 -0.56 16.43 6.20
CA SER A 129 -1.38 15.65 7.13
C SER A 129 -0.82 15.78 8.56
N GLU A 130 -1.71 15.90 9.54
CA GLU A 130 -1.35 15.96 10.97
C GLU A 130 -0.75 14.62 11.47
N THR A 131 -1.15 13.52 10.83
CA THR A 131 -0.63 12.17 11.07
C THR A 131 0.05 11.59 9.83
N THR A 132 0.81 10.51 10.01
CA THR A 132 1.48 9.77 8.93
C THR A 132 1.24 8.27 9.11
N LEU A 133 1.51 7.49 8.08
CA LEU A 133 1.50 6.03 8.17
C LEU A 133 2.46 5.55 9.28
N ASP A 134 3.67 6.12 9.38
CA ASP A 134 4.61 5.76 10.47
C ASP A 134 4.03 6.01 11.86
N LYS A 135 3.38 7.15 12.08
CA LYS A 135 2.74 7.45 13.36
C LYS A 135 1.65 6.43 13.69
N GLN A 136 0.91 5.94 12.69
CA GLN A 136 -0.09 4.90 12.89
C GLN A 136 0.52 3.53 13.18
N LEU A 137 1.66 3.21 12.57
CA LEU A 137 2.32 1.91 12.71
C LEU A 137 3.34 1.85 13.86
N ASN A 138 3.61 2.96 14.54
CA ASN A 138 4.68 3.08 15.54
C ASN A 138 4.61 2.01 16.67
N ASN A 139 3.41 1.57 17.04
CA ASN A 139 3.20 0.57 18.10
C ASN A 139 3.21 -0.88 17.60
N LEU A 140 3.51 -1.11 16.31
CA LEU A 140 3.42 -2.43 15.68
C LEU A 140 4.76 -3.14 15.56
N SER A 141 5.84 -2.57 16.10
CA SER A 141 7.20 -3.14 16.06
C SER A 141 7.61 -3.49 14.62
N MET A 142 7.49 -2.50 13.73
CA MET A 142 7.83 -2.66 12.31
C MET A 142 8.87 -1.63 11.87
N THR A 143 9.81 -2.08 11.04
CA THR A 143 10.77 -1.20 10.36
C THR A 143 10.33 -0.96 8.92
N CYS A 144 10.20 0.29 8.50
CA CYS A 144 9.91 0.62 7.10
C CYS A 144 11.15 0.39 6.23
N LEU A 145 11.05 -0.49 5.24
CA LEU A 145 12.11 -0.77 4.27
C LEU A 145 11.95 0.06 2.99
N ASN A 146 10.71 0.26 2.55
CA ASN A 146 10.40 1.07 1.38
C ASN A 146 9.03 1.71 1.54
N ARG A 147 8.91 2.94 1.03
CA ARG A 147 7.63 3.60 0.86
C ARG A 147 7.66 4.51 -0.35
N SER A 148 6.70 4.31 -1.24
CA SER A 148 6.71 4.95 -2.55
C SER A 148 5.29 5.26 -3.04
N ILE A 149 5.19 6.29 -3.87
CA ILE A 149 4.01 6.63 -4.66
C ILE A 149 4.42 6.55 -6.13
N TYR A 150 3.64 5.83 -6.94
CA TYR A 150 3.90 5.63 -8.36
C TYR A 150 2.73 6.14 -9.19
N HIS A 151 3.02 6.82 -10.30
CA HIS A 151 2.01 7.30 -11.26
C HIS A 151 2.10 6.47 -12.54
N PRO A 152 1.30 5.39 -12.69
CA PRO A 152 1.47 4.43 -13.78
C PRO A 152 0.80 4.86 -15.10
N LEU A 153 0.08 5.98 -15.11
CA LEU A 153 -0.67 6.44 -16.27
C LEU A 153 0.01 7.63 -16.93
N GLU A 154 -0.01 7.64 -18.26
CA GLU A 154 0.42 8.76 -19.08
C GLU A 154 -0.81 9.45 -19.67
N ALA A 155 -0.84 10.78 -19.62
CA ALA A 155 -1.80 11.59 -20.36
C ALA A 155 -1.27 11.80 -21.79
N ASN A 156 -2.16 11.60 -22.78
CA ASN A 156 -1.96 11.76 -24.23
C ASN A 156 -0.52 12.15 -24.65
N GLN A 157 0.30 11.11 -24.78
CA GLN A 157 1.59 11.05 -25.47
C GLN A 157 2.83 11.75 -24.87
N GLN A 158 2.77 12.61 -23.84
CA GLN A 158 4.01 13.23 -23.32
C GLN A 158 4.08 13.58 -21.81
N HIS A 159 2.99 13.48 -21.04
CA HIS A 159 3.04 13.88 -19.62
C HIS A 159 2.43 12.83 -18.69
N VAL A 160 3.09 12.55 -17.57
CA VAL A 160 2.58 11.66 -16.53
C VAL A 160 1.26 12.22 -15.96
N LEU A 161 0.24 11.37 -15.88
CA LEU A 161 -1.03 11.71 -15.24
C LEU A 161 -0.88 11.58 -13.72
N LEU A 162 -0.79 12.71 -13.02
CA LEU A 162 -0.55 12.74 -11.57
C LEU A 162 -1.82 12.51 -10.74
N LYS A 163 -3.00 12.53 -11.39
CA LYS A 163 -4.30 12.34 -10.74
C LYS A 163 -4.50 10.93 -10.20
N TYR A 164 -3.85 9.94 -10.79
CA TYR A 164 -3.93 8.54 -10.36
C TYR A 164 -2.58 8.06 -9.85
N PHE A 165 -2.57 7.34 -8.73
CA PHE A 165 -1.35 6.77 -8.19
C PHE A 165 -1.56 5.46 -7.45
N LEU A 166 -0.47 4.72 -7.34
CA LEU A 166 -0.32 3.54 -6.49
C LEU A 166 0.50 3.92 -5.25
N CYS A 167 -0.02 3.56 -4.10
CA CYS A 167 0.65 3.62 -2.81
C CYS A 167 1.27 2.27 -2.52
N PHE A 168 2.60 2.22 -2.37
CA PHE A 168 3.33 1.03 -1.98
C PHE A 168 4.09 1.28 -0.69
N SER A 169 4.09 0.30 0.20
CA SER A 169 4.97 0.26 1.36
C SER A 169 5.38 -1.16 1.65
N LEU A 170 6.62 -1.32 2.13
CA LEU A 170 7.19 -2.57 2.58
C LEU A 170 7.82 -2.35 3.95
N PHE A 171 7.45 -3.19 4.90
CA PHE A 171 7.95 -3.21 6.25
C PHE A 171 8.54 -4.57 6.57
N ARG A 172 9.40 -4.61 7.59
CA ARG A 172 9.87 -5.84 8.23
C ARG A 172 9.42 -5.84 9.68
N TYR A 173 8.81 -6.94 10.10
CA TYR A 173 8.43 -7.13 11.49
C TYR A 173 9.68 -7.41 12.33
N ILE A 174 9.85 -6.62 13.39
CA ILE A 174 10.91 -6.74 14.37
C ILE A 174 10.23 -7.04 15.71
N HIS A 175 10.26 -8.28 16.17
CA HIS A 175 9.66 -8.64 17.45
C HIS A 175 10.35 -7.83 18.57
N ASN A 176 9.56 -7.21 19.45
CA ASN A 176 10.05 -6.49 20.63
C ASN A 176 9.88 -7.38 21.86
#